data_AF-A0A3D4MC00-F1
#
_entry.id   AF-A0A3D4MC00-F1
#
_cell.length_a   1.000
_cell.length_b   1.000
_cell.length_c   1.000
_cell.angle_alpha   90.00
_cell.angle_beta   90.00
_cell.angle_gamma   90.00
#
_symmetry.space_group_name_H-M   'P 1'
#
loop_
_entity.id
_entity.type
_entity.pdbx_description
1 polymer ?
#
loop_
_entity_poly.entity_id
_entity_poly.type
_entity_poly.pdbx_seq_one_letter_code
_entity_poly.pdbx_strand_id
1 'polypeptide(L)' 'ITLSFQALVFSFGNVNAAAFVGVLVMVLALVSILYLKESFSKDLNYVEVA' A
#
# COMPACT_ATOMS: atom_id res chain seq x y z
N ILE A 1 10.05 -1.44 2.26
CA ILE A 1 9.75 -0.39 3.27
C ILE A 1 10.84 -0.27 4.32
N THR A 2 11.37 -1.38 4.85
CA THR A 2 12.38 -1.38 5.93
C THR A 2 13.72 -0.73 5.55
N LEU A 3 14.29 -1.06 4.38
CA LEU A 3 15.50 -0.40 3.85
C LEU A 3 15.25 1.09 3.50
N SER A 4 14.07 1.38 2.95
CA SER A 4 13.61 2.73 2.61
C SER A 4 13.52 3.63 3.85
N PHE A 5 12.99 3.08 4.95
CA PHE A 5 12.89 3.74 6.24
C PHE A 5 14.27 4.00 6.84
N GLN A 6 15.16 3.00 6.82
CA GLN A 6 16.50 3.12 7.38
C GLN A 6 17.37 4.17 6.64
N ALA A 7 17.24 4.27 5.32
CA ALA A 7 17.90 5.31 4.52
C ALA A 7 17.36 6.72 4.83
N LEU A 8 16.05 6.84 5.07
CA LEU A 8 15.42 8.11 5.37
C LEU A 8 15.69 8.59 6.81
N VAL A 9 15.81 7.64 7.75
CA VAL A 9 16.21 7.88 9.14
C VAL A 9 17.58 8.54 9.23
N PHE A 10 18.55 8.09 8.42
CA PHE A 10 19.92 8.62 8.44
C PHE A 10 19.99 10.11 8.04
N SER A 11 19.07 10.58 7.18
CA SER A 11 19.12 11.93 6.62
C SER A 11 18.10 12.90 7.22
N PHE A 12 16.95 12.42 7.71
CA PHE A 12 15.81 13.24 8.16
C PHE A 12 15.39 12.98 9.61
N GLY A 13 15.97 11.99 10.30
CA GLY A 13 15.61 11.60 11.66
C GLY A 13 14.38 10.67 11.73
N ASN A 14 14.26 9.93 12.83
CA ASN A 14 13.26 8.86 12.99
C ASN A 14 11.81 9.33 12.82
N VAL A 15 11.46 10.49 13.38
CA VAL A 15 10.07 10.97 13.41
C VAL A 15 9.60 11.38 12.02
N ASN A 16 10.42 12.15 11.30
CA ASN A 16 10.07 12.61 9.95
C ASN A 16 10.08 11.46 8.94
N ALA A 17 11.00 10.51 9.08
CA ALA A 17 11.02 9.31 8.26
C ALA A 17 9.77 8.45 8.45
N ALA A 18 9.31 8.28 9.70
CA ALA A 18 8.10 7.52 10.02
C ALA A 18 6.84 8.19 9.48
N ALA A 19 6.73 9.50 9.63
CA ALA A 19 5.61 10.28 9.09
C ALA A 19 5.54 10.18 7.56
N PHE A 20 6.68 10.30 6.87
CA PHE A 20 6.74 10.23 5.40
C PHE A 20 6.36 8.83 4.87
N VAL A 21 6.91 7.77 5.47
CA VAL A 21 6.59 6.40 5.08
C VAL A 21 5.12 6.07 5.38
N GLY A 22 4.58 6.54 6.51
CA GLY A 22 3.17 6.36 6.85
C GLY A 22 2.23 7.03 5.85
N VAL A 23 2.52 8.28 5.45
CA VAL A 23 1.74 9.01 4.44
C VAL A 23 1.82 8.30 3.09
N LEU A 24 3.01 7.85 2.66
CA LEU A 24 3.16 7.12 1.40
C LEU A 24 2.35 5.81 1.38
N VAL A 25 2.34 5.05 2.48
CA VAL A 25 1.54 3.82 2.59
C VAL A 25 0.05 4.12 2.54
N MET A 26 -0.41 5.20 3.20
CA MET A 26 -1.82 5.61 3.16
C MET A 26 -2.25 5.99 1.74
N VAL A 27 -1.43 6.77 1.02
CA VAL A 27 -1.71 7.14 -0.37
C VAL A 27 -1.73 5.90 -1.26
N LEU A 28 -0.78 4.98 -1.12
CA LEU A 28 -0.75 3.73 -1.87
C LEU A 28 -1.98 2.85 -1.60
N ALA A 29 -2.45 2.79 -0.36
CA ALA A 29 -3.66 2.04 -0.02
C ALA A 29 -4.91 2.63 -0.69
N LEU A 30 -5.05 3.95 -0.66
CA LEU A 30 -6.18 4.64 -1.32
C LEU A 30 -6.11 4.51 -2.84
N VAL A 31 -4.94 4.71 -3.43
CA VAL A 31 -4.72 4.47 -4.87
C VAL A 31 -5.02 3.02 -5.21
N SER A 32 -4.59 2.06 -4.38
CA SER A 32 -4.90 0.65 -4.59
C SER A 32 -6.40 0.41 -4.58
N ILE A 33 -7.19 1.03 -3.70
CA ILE A 33 -8.66 0.88 -3.70
C ILE A 33 -9.28 1.48 -4.97
N LEU A 34 -8.81 2.66 -5.39
CA LEU A 34 -9.34 3.35 -6.57
C LEU A 34 -8.95 2.67 -7.90
N TYR A 35 -7.75 2.09 -7.97
CA TYR A 35 -7.23 1.38 -9.15
C TYR A 35 -7.54 -0.11 -9.14
N LEU A 36 -8.07 -0.67 -8.04
CA LEU A 36 -8.64 -2.01 -8.01
C LEU A 36 -9.99 -1.99 -8.73
N LYS A 37 -9.93 -1.71 -10.04
CA LYS A 37 -11.04 -1.83 -10.97
C LYS A 37 -11.40 -3.31 -11.05
N GLU A 38 -12.38 -3.71 -10.26
CA GLU A 38 -13.15 -4.95 -10.38
C GLU A 38 -12.40 -6.30 -10.28
N SER A 39 -11.14 -6.41 -9.85
CA SER A 39 -10.52 -7.75 -9.76
C SER A 39 -11.15 -8.63 -8.66
N PHE A 40 -11.66 -8.06 -7.56
CA PHE A 40 -12.25 -8.87 -6.49
C PHE A 40 -13.67 -9.37 -6.79
N SER A 41 -14.40 -8.70 -7.70
CA SER A 41 -15.71 -9.18 -8.20
C SER A 41 -15.58 -10.01 -9.48
N LYS A 42 -14.47 -9.88 -10.22
CA LYS A 42 -14.24 -10.59 -11.49
C LYS A 42 -13.60 -11.97 -11.32
N ASP A 43 -12.90 -12.22 -10.22
CA ASP A 43 -12.30 -13.54 -9.91
C ASP A 43 -13.10 -14.37 -8.89
N LEU A 44 -14.31 -13.93 -8.53
CA LEU A 44 -15.28 -14.79 -7.83
C LEU A 44 -16.26 -15.37 -8.84
N ASN A 45 -15.72 -16.02 -9.87
CA ASN A 45 -16.51 -16.93 -10.69
C ASN A 45 -16.83 -18.14 -9.80
N TYR A 46 -17.89 -18.03 -8.99
CA TYR A 46 -18.62 -19.19 -8.48
C TYR A 46 -19.18 -19.91 -9.71
N VAL A 47 -18.32 -20.69 -10.37
CA VAL A 47 -18.82 -21.80 -11.17
C VAL A 47 -19.41 -22.74 -10.12
N GLU A 48 -20.70 -22.55 -9.85
CA GLU A 48 -21.53 -23.57 -9.23
C GLU A 48 -21.43 -24.78 -10.16
N VAL A 49 -20.44 -25.64 -9.93
CA VAL A 49 -20.36 -26.96 -10.56
C VAL A 49 -21.44 -27.80 -9.89
N ALA A 50 -22.66 -27.61 -10.38
CA ALA A 50 -23.79 -28.51 -10.19
C ALA A 50 -23.74 -29.60 -11.27
#